data_AF-A0A4R1UBU6-F1
#
_entry.id   AF-A0A4R1UBU6-F1
#
_cell.length_a   1.000
_cell.length_b   1.000
_cell.length_c   1.000
_cell.angle_alpha   90.00
_cell.angle_beta   90.00
_cell.angle_gamma   90.00
#
_symmetry.space_group_name_H-M   'P 1'
#
loop_
_entity.id
_entity.type
_entity.pdbx_description
1 polymer ?
#
loop_
_entity_poly.entity_id
_entity_poly.type
_entity_poly.pdbx_seq_one_letter_code
_entity_poly.pdbx_strand_id
1 'polypeptide(L)' 'MKIYTLSFSDDGDGVARRLEFRAEDLTSALIIAHREAARRGAELWEGTKKLCTIRKPIEASPTFNQYAF' A
#
# COMPACT_ATOMS: atom_id res chain seq x y z
N MET A 1 -2.01 -3.59 -21.50
CA MET A 1 -2.27 -4.29 -20.23
C MET A 1 -0.98 -4.90 -19.71
N LYS A 2 -0.50 -4.43 -18.56
CA LYS A 2 0.68 -4.98 -17.88
C LYS A 2 0.26 -5.69 -16.60
N ILE A 3 1.06 -6.68 -16.20
CA ILE A 3 0.88 -7.38 -14.93
C ILE A 3 1.75 -6.71 -13.89
N TYR A 4 1.13 -6.35 -12.77
CA TYR A 4 1.79 -5.79 -11.61
C TYR A 4 1.58 -6.72 -10.43
N THR A 5 2.53 -6.68 -9.50
CA THR A 5 2.51 -7.50 -8.30
C THR A 5 2.55 -6.58 -7.09
N LEU A 6 1.52 -6.65 -6.26
CA LEU A 6 1.51 -6.05 -4.94
C LEU A 6 2.05 -7.03 -3.91
N SER A 7 3.07 -6.64 -3.16
CA SER A 7 3.54 -7.40 -2.01
C SER A 7 3.19 -6.63 -0.75
N PHE A 8 2.28 -7.13 0.06
CA PHE A 8 1.92 -6.50 1.33
C PHE A 8 2.94 -6.86 2.40
N SER A 9 3.40 -5.87 3.16
CA SER A 9 4.26 -6.11 4.31
C SER A 9 3.45 -6.68 5.47
N ASP A 10 4.03 -7.67 6.16
CA ASP A 10 3.48 -8.24 7.38
C ASP A 10 3.85 -7.31 8.55
N ASP A 11 2.99 -6.34 8.84
CA ASP A 11 3.11 -5.45 10.00
C ASP A 11 2.36 -6.02 11.23
N GLY A 12 2.28 -7.36 11.34
CA GLY A 12 1.67 -8.05 12.50
C GLY A 12 0.15 -8.16 12.52
N ASP A 13 -0.57 -7.60 11.53
CA ASP A 13 -2.05 -7.61 11.46
C ASP A 13 -2.61 -8.59 10.40
N GLY A 14 -1.75 -9.20 9.56
CA GLY A 14 -2.22 -10.19 8.60
C GLY A 14 -1.17 -10.63 7.60
N VAL A 15 -1.22 -11.93 7.31
CA VAL A 15 -0.33 -12.70 6.44
C VAL A 15 0.21 -11.87 5.27
N ALA A 16 1.54 -11.84 5.13
CA ALA A 16 2.26 -11.41 3.93
C ALA A 16 1.57 -11.98 2.68
N ARG A 17 0.82 -11.13 1.97
CA ARG A 17 0.08 -11.53 0.78
C ARG A 17 0.77 -10.91 -0.43
N ARG A 18 0.84 -11.67 -1.52
CA ARG A 18 1.17 -11.15 -2.85
C ARG A 18 -0.08 -11.19 -3.70
N LEU A 19 -0.39 -10.08 -4.36
CA LEU A 19 -1.53 -9.95 -5.25
C LEU A 19 -1.04 -9.56 -6.63
N GLU A 20 -1.22 -10.44 -7.60
CA GLU A 20 -0.94 -10.15 -9.00
C GLU A 20 -2.21 -9.62 -9.67
N PHE A 21 -2.12 -8.45 -10.30
CA PHE A 21 -3.25 -7.84 -10.98
C PHE A 21 -2.83 -7.20 -12.29
N ARG A 22 -3.77 -7.14 -13.23
CA ARG A 22 -3.56 -6.49 -14.52
C ARG A 22 -4.04 -5.05 -14.44
N ALA A 23 -3.23 -4.12 -14.92
CA ALA A 23 -3.65 -2.74 -15.09
C ALA A 23 -3.29 -2.23 -16.49
N GLU A 24 -4.05 -1.24 -16.94
CA GLU A 24 -3.86 -0.62 -18.24
C GLU A 24 -2.53 0.16 -18.26
N ASP A 25 -2.32 0.98 -17.22
CA ASP A 25 -1.17 1.84 -17.03
C ASP A 25 -0.70 1.87 -15.57
N LEU A 26 0.51 2.41 -15.36
CA LEU A 26 1.13 2.57 -14.04
C LEU A 26 0.22 3.36 -13.09
N THR A 27 -0.47 4.39 -13.59
CA THR A 27 -1.40 5.21 -12.82
C THR A 27 -2.55 4.37 -12.27
N SER A 28 -3.20 3.57 -13.11
CA SER A 28 -4.27 2.66 -12.68
C SER A 28 -3.75 1.63 -11.68
N ALA A 29 -2.52 1.15 -11.86
CA ALA A 29 -1.89 0.23 -10.92
C ALA A 29 -1.66 0.87 -9.54
N LEU A 30 -1.19 2.12 -9.52
CA LEU A 30 -1.01 2.88 -8.28
C LEU A 30 -2.33 3.14 -7.56
N ILE A 31 -3.41 3.43 -8.29
CA ILE A 31 -4.74 3.63 -7.68
C ILE A 31 -5.23 2.34 -7.01
N ILE A 32 -5.14 1.20 -7.70
CA ILE A 32 -5.52 -0.11 -7.14
C ILE A 32 -4.65 -0.42 -5.91
N ALA A 33 -3.35 -0.21 -6.06
CA ALA A 33 -2.38 -0.45 -5.01
C ALA A 33 -2.64 0.41 -3.77
N HIS A 34 -2.92 1.71 -3.92
CA HIS A 34 -3.27 2.59 -2.81
C HIS A 34 -4.60 2.21 -2.16
N ARG A 35 -5.58 1.76 -2.96
CA ARG A 35 -6.89 1.34 -2.44
C ARG A 35 -6.77 0.06 -1.61
N GLU A 36 -5.99 -0.90 -2.08
CA GLU A 36 -5.70 -2.16 -1.37
C GLU A 36 -4.78 -1.96 -0.16
N ALA A 37 -3.77 -1.10 -0.29
CA ALA A 37 -2.80 -0.75 0.75
C ALA A 37 -3.30 0.35 1.70
N ALA A 38 -4.56 0.78 1.58
CA ALA A 38 -5.14 1.83 2.44
C ALA A 38 -5.04 1.46 3.94
N ARG A 39 -5.04 0.15 4.25
CA ARG A 39 -4.97 -0.36 5.63
C ARG A 39 -3.57 -0.80 6.08
N ARG A 40 -2.64 -1.09 5.15
CA ARG A 40 -1.31 -1.62 5.46
C ARG A 40 -0.29 -1.27 4.37
N GLY A 41 0.99 -1.16 4.74
CA GLY A 41 2.05 -0.90 3.78
C GLY A 41 2.17 -1.99 2.71
N ALA A 42 2.48 -1.61 1.48
CA ALA A 42 2.67 -2.53 0.38
C ALA A 42 3.74 -2.04 -0.61
N GLU A 43 4.33 -2.96 -1.36
CA GLU A 43 5.29 -2.68 -2.42
C GLU A 43 4.68 -3.05 -3.77
N LEU A 44 4.78 -2.14 -4.75
CA LEU A 44 4.34 -2.35 -6.12
C LEU A 44 5.53 -2.77 -6.97
N TRP A 45 5.39 -3.89 -7.66
CA TRP A 45 6.39 -4.50 -8.54
C TRP A 45 5.83 -4.66 -9.95
N GLU A 46 6.69 -4.52 -10.96
CA GLU A 46 6.43 -4.86 -12.37
C GLU A 46 7.43 -5.95 -12.76
N GLY A 47 6.99 -7.21 -12.76
CA GLY A 47 7.89 -8.36 -12.93
C GLY A 47 8.94 -8.41 -11.82
N THR A 48 10.21 -8.22 -12.16
CA THR A 48 11.34 -8.18 -11.21
C THR A 48 11.72 -6.78 -10.75
N LYS A 49 11.06 -5.74 -11.28
CA LYS A 49 11.37 -4.34 -10.99
C LYS A 49 10.42 -3.81 -9.92
N LYS A 50 10.96 -3.41 -8.77
CA LYS A 50 10.22 -2.63 -7.77
C LYS A 50 9.97 -1.23 -8.33
N LEU A 51 8.70 -0.86 -8.42
CA LEU A 51 8.28 0.45 -8.90
C LEU A 51 8.21 1.44 -7.74
N CYS A 52 7.41 1.12 -6.72
CA CYS A 52 7.10 2.05 -5.63
C CYS A 52 6.83 1.28 -4.33
N THR A 53 7.02 1.96 -3.20
CA THR A 53 6.60 1.47 -1.88
C THR A 53 5.49 2.38 -1.36
N ILE A 54 4.32 1.81 -1.12
CA ILE A 54 3.16 2.46 -0.54
C ILE A 54 3.23 2.28 0.96
N ARG A 55 3.38 3.40 1.66
CA ARG A 55 3.37 3.41 3.12
C ARG A 55 1.94 3.66 3.57
N LYS A 56 1.52 2.98 4.65
CA LYS A 56 0.29 3.36 5.35
C LYS A 56 0.42 4.85 5.66
N PRO A 57 -0.57 5.71 5.32
CA PRO A 57 -0.58 7.02 5.90
C PRO A 57 -0.54 6.79 7.40
N ILE A 58 0.45 7.37 8.07
CA ILE A 58 0.33 7.52 9.51
C ILE A 58 -1.03 8.19 9.68
N GLU A 59 -2.01 7.45 10.19
CA GLU A 59 -3.12 8.10 10.86
C GLU A 59 -2.39 8.86 11.98
N ALA A 60 -2.10 10.13 11.70
CA ALA A 60 -1.88 11.09 12.73
C ALA A 60 -3.20 11.02 13.51
N SER A 61 -3.23 10.15 14.51
CA SER A 61 -4.16 10.26 15.62
C SER A 61 -4.23 11.76 15.91
N PRO A 62 -5.40 12.41 15.82
CA PRO A 62 -5.50 13.76 16.32
C PRO A 62 -5.07 13.62 17.78
N THR A 63 -3.87 14.12 18.11
CA THR A 63 -3.45 14.28 19.49
C THR A 63 -4.60 15.04 20.10
N PHE A 64 -5.40 14.31 20.88
CA PHE A 64 -6.59 14.84 21.52
C PHE A 64 -6.08 16.05 22.28
N ASN A 65 -6.55 17.22 21.88
CA ASN A 65 -6.25 18.46 22.54
C ASN A 65 -6.87 18.35 23.94
N GLN A 66 -6.11 17.84 24.90
CA GLN A 66 -6.52 17.86 26.29
C GLN A 66 -5.64 18.86 27.01
N TYR A 67 -6.21 20.05 27.17
CA TYR A 67 -5.86 21.05 28.16
C TYR A 67 -5.27 20.44 29.43
N ALA A 68 -4.12 20.95 29.87
CA ALA A 68 -3.63 20.77 31.23
C ALA A 68 -2.96 22.07 31.73
N PHE A 69 -3.75 22.79 32.54
CA PHE A 69 -3.45 23.85 33.53
C PHE A 69 -2.96 25.23 33.05
#